data_AF-A0A377XQ87-F1
#
_entry.id   AF-A0A377XQ87-F1
#
_cell.length_a   1.000
_cell.length_b   1.000
_cell.length_c   1.000
_cell.angle_alpha   90.00
_cell.angle_beta   90.00
_cell.angle_gamma   90.00
#
_symmetry.space_group_name_H-M   'P 1'
#
loop_
_entity.id
_entity.type
_entity.pdbx_description
1 polymer ?
#
loop_
_entity_poly.entity_id
_entity_poly.type
_entity_poly.pdbx_seq_one_letter_code
_entity_poly.pdbx_strand_id
1 'polypeptide(L)' 'MSARGKIATSAGGTILFVDEVHRFNKSQQDAFLPHIEDGTITFIGATTENPSFELNSALLSRARVYLLKIG' A
#
# COMPACT_ATOMS: atom_id res chain seq x y z
N MET A 1 -15.53 5.76 -1.69
CA MET A 1 -14.35 5.63 -0.81
C MET A 1 -13.57 6.94 -0.88
N SER A 2 -13.53 7.70 0.21
CA SER A 2 -12.77 8.95 0.29
C SER A 2 -11.42 8.64 0.94
N ALA A 3 -10.35 8.49 0.15
CA ALA A 3 -9.00 8.46 0.69
C ALA A 3 -8.69 9.83 1.32
N ARG A 4 -8.52 9.89 2.64
CA ARG A 4 -8.12 11.11 3.36
C ARG A 4 -6.81 10.85 4.09
N GLY A 5 -5.81 11.68 3.78
CA GLY A 5 -4.56 11.77 4.53
C GLY A 5 -3.34 12.05 3.66
N LYS A 6 -3.16 13.29 3.20
CA LYS A 6 -1.83 13.78 2.79
C LYS A 6 -1.22 14.50 4.00
N ILE A 7 -0.36 13.81 4.75
CA ILE A 7 0.54 14.47 5.70
C ILE A 7 1.87 14.63 4.96
N ALA A 8 2.08 15.81 4.40
CA ALA A 8 3.35 16.18 3.79
C ALA A 8 4.26 16.75 4.88
N THR A 9 5.35 16.04 5.19
CA THR A 9 6.47 16.56 5.97
C THR A 9 7.67 16.76 5.05
N SER A 10 8.24 17.95 5.13
CA SER A 10 9.43 18.46 4.45
C SER A 10 10.43 17.43 3.89
N ALA A 11 10.72 17.56 2.58
CA ALA A 11 11.90 17.04 1.86
C ALA A 11 12.05 15.52 1.62
N GLY A 12 11.05 14.70 1.93
CA GLY A 12 11.00 13.27 1.57
C GLY A 12 9.62 12.89 1.07
N GLY A 13 9.52 11.87 0.21
CA GLY A 13 8.27 11.44 -0.44
C GLY A 13 7.07 11.24 0.52
N THR A 14 5.85 11.26 -0.02
CA THR A 14 4.63 11.13 0.78
C THR A 14 4.43 9.69 1.24
N ILE A 15 4.11 9.44 2.51
CA ILE A 15 3.66 8.09 2.92
C ILE A 15 2.15 7.97 2.67
N LEU A 16 1.74 6.95 1.90
CA LEU A 16 0.34 6.57 1.73
C LEU A 16 0.08 5.29 2.53
N PHE A 17 -0.67 5.43 3.62
CA PHE A 17 -1.14 4.31 4.42
C PHE A 17 -2.54 3.87 3.98
N VAL A 18 -2.71 2.59 3.70
CA VAL A 18 -3.99 1.98 3.32
C VAL A 18 -4.28 0.82 4.27
N ASP A 19 -5.28 1.00 5.12
CA ASP A 19 -5.82 -0.08 5.93
C ASP A 19 -6.75 -0.99 5.10
N GLU A 20 -6.87 -2.25 5.51
CA GLU A 20 -7.62 -3.29 4.81
C GLU A 20 -7.36 -3.35 3.29
N VAL A 21 -6.11 -3.29 2.86
CA VAL A 21 -5.74 -3.22 1.42
C VAL A 21 -6.30 -4.38 0.59
N HIS A 22 -6.58 -5.54 1.22
CA HIS A 22 -7.24 -6.69 0.57
C HIS A 22 -8.65 -6.37 0.02
N ARG A 23 -9.31 -5.31 0.49
CA ARG A 23 -10.64 -4.90 0.00
C ARG A 23 -10.60 -4.31 -1.41
N PHE A 24 -9.42 -3.94 -1.91
CA PHE A 24 -9.27 -3.33 -3.21
C PHE A 24 -9.20 -4.39 -4.30
N ASN A 25 -10.02 -4.21 -5.33
CA ASN A 25 -9.93 -5.04 -6.51
C ASN A 25 -8.61 -4.76 -7.27
N LYS A 26 -8.28 -5.62 -8.24
CA LYS A 26 -7.04 -5.51 -9.01
C LYS A 26 -6.82 -4.13 -9.62
N SER A 27 -7.84 -3.53 -10.24
CA SER A 27 -7.71 -2.21 -10.88
C SER A 27 -7.41 -1.09 -9.88
N GLN A 28 -7.95 -1.18 -8.67
CA GLN A 28 -7.67 -0.23 -7.59
C GLN A 28 -6.26 -0.41 -7.04
N GLN A 29 -5.78 -1.66 -6.91
CA GLN A 29 -4.39 -1.94 -6.54
C GLN A 29 -3.40 -1.44 -7.59
N ASP A 30 -3.70 -1.67 -8.88
CA ASP A 30 -2.86 -1.23 -10.00
C ASP A 30 -2.72 0.30 -10.05
N ALA A 31 -3.71 1.05 -9.56
CA ALA A 31 -3.70 2.50 -9.54
C ALA A 31 -2.60 3.11 -8.64
N PHE A 32 -2.02 2.35 -7.70
CA PHE A 32 -0.91 2.83 -6.87
C PHE A 32 0.45 2.72 -7.57
N LEU A 33 0.61 1.78 -8.50
CA LEU A 33 1.90 1.38 -9.04
C LEU A 33 2.71 2.55 -9.64
N PRO A 34 2.13 3.45 -10.47
CA PRO A 34 2.90 4.55 -11.05
C PRO A 34 3.53 5.46 -9.98
N HIS A 35 2.78 5.72 -8.91
CA HIS A 35 3.21 6.62 -7.83
C HIS A 35 4.21 5.96 -6.86
N ILE A 36 4.20 4.63 -6.76
CA ILE A 36 5.20 3.87 -6.02
C ILE A 36 6.51 3.85 -6.82
N GLU A 37 6.42 3.63 -8.13
CA GLU A 37 7.57 3.50 -9.03
C GLU A 37 8.31 4.82 -9.25
N ASP A 38 7.60 5.94 -9.36
CA ASP A 38 8.20 7.27 -9.53
C ASP A 38 8.64 7.92 -8.21
N GLY A 39 8.41 7.25 -7.07
CA GLY A 39 8.77 7.72 -5.74
C GLY A 39 7.86 8.82 -5.17
N THR A 40 6.75 9.15 -5.83
CA THR A 40 5.74 10.10 -5.31
C THR A 40 5.20 9.64 -3.96
N ILE A 41 4.99 8.33 -3.81
CA ILE A 41 4.55 7.72 -2.55
C ILE A 41 5.45 6.57 -2.06
N THR A 42 5.65 6.52 -0.75
CA THR A 42 5.98 5.27 -0.05
C THR A 42 4.67 4.62 0.38
N PHE A 43 4.36 3.45 -0.15
CA PHE A 43 3.12 2.74 0.13
C PHE A 43 3.25 1.81 1.35
N ILE A 44 2.30 1.90 2.28
CA ILE A 44 2.17 0.97 3.41
C ILE A 44 0.74 0.43 3.42
N GLY A 45 0.57 -0.86 3.09
CA GLY A 45 -0.71 -1.56 3.16
C GLY A 45 -0.80 -2.42 4.42
N ALA A 46 -1.91 -2.35 5.13
CA ALA A 46 -2.23 -3.22 6.26
C ALA A 46 -3.38 -4.18 5.91
N THR A 47 -3.28 -5.43 6.35
CA THR A 47 -4.29 -6.46 6.13
C THR A 47 -4.21 -7.54 7.21
N THR A 48 -5.35 -8.13 7.55
CA THR A 48 -5.46 -9.35 8.38
C THR A 48 -5.39 -10.63 7.54
N GLU A 49 -5.65 -10.52 6.24
CA GLU A 49 -5.63 -11.63 5.30
C GLU A 49 -4.21 -11.93 4.81
N ASN A 50 -4.00 -13.15 4.30
CA ASN A 50 -2.70 -13.53 3.73
C ASN A 50 -2.44 -12.74 2.42
N PRO A 51 -1.39 -11.88 2.37
CA PRO A 51 -1.12 -11.02 1.22
C PRO A 51 -0.92 -11.75 -0.11
N SER A 52 -0.43 -12.99 -0.10
CA SER A 52 -0.16 -13.73 -1.34
C SER A 52 -1.40 -14.13 -2.13
N PHE A 53 -2.58 -14.12 -1.49
CA PHE A 53 -3.86 -14.43 -2.13
C PHE A 53 -4.61 -13.18 -2.57
N GLU A 54 -4.59 -12.13 -1.74
CA GLU A 54 -5.45 -10.94 -1.93
C GLU A 54 -4.75 -9.79 -2.67
N LEU A 55 -3.42 -9.74 -2.65
CA LEU A 55 -2.66 -8.69 -3.33
C LEU A 55 -2.09 -9.18 -4.65
N ASN A 56 -2.14 -8.31 -5.64
CA ASN A 56 -1.60 -8.61 -6.95
C ASN A 56 -0.06 -8.68 -6.92
N SER A 57 0.50 -9.47 -7.85
CA SER A 57 1.94 -9.71 -7.91
C SER A 57 2.77 -8.46 -8.15
N ALA A 58 2.22 -7.45 -8.84
CA ALA A 58 2.90 -6.19 -9.10
C ALA A 58 3.16 -5.40 -7.81
N LEU A 59 2.15 -5.31 -6.94
CA LEU A 59 2.25 -4.63 -5.65
C LEU A 59 3.16 -5.42 -4.69
N LEU A 60 3.03 -6.74 -4.65
CA LEU A 60 3.91 -7.61 -3.85
C LEU A 60 5.37 -7.53 -4.27
N SER A 61 5.67 -7.36 -5.56
CA SER A 61 7.06 -7.23 -6.03
C SER A 61 7.74 -5.91 -5.64
N ARG A 62 6.98 -4.91 -5.21
CA ARG A 62 7.47 -3.58 -4.79
C ARG A 62 7.39 -3.37 -3.27
N ALA A 63 6.72 -4.25 -2.55
CA ALA A 63 6.50 -4.15 -1.12
C ALA A 63 7.27 -5.24 -0.36
N ARG A 64 7.74 -4.90 0.85
CA ARG A 64 8.21 -5.91 1.81
C ARG A 64 7.03 -6.32 2.70
N VAL A 65 6.86 -7.63 2.91
CA VAL A 65 5.81 -8.19 3.77
C VAL A 65 6.37 -8.43 5.16
N TYR A 66 5.67 -7.92 6.19
CA TYR A 66 6.00 -8.16 7.59
C TYR A 66 4.79 -8.79 8.29
N LEU A 67 5.01 -9.91 8.99
CA LEU A 67 3.99 -10.52 9.84
C LEU A 67 4.05 -9.88 11.23
N LEU A 68 2.99 -9.19 11.61
CA LEU A 68 2.85 -8.63 12.96
C LEU A 68 2.13 -9.65 13.85
N LYS A 69 2.70 -9.92 15.02
CA LYS A 69 2.08 -10.73 16.07
C LYS A 69 1.76 -9.83 17.25
N ILE A 70 0.53 -9.92 17.74
CA ILE A 70 0.18 -9.34 19.03
C ILE A 70 0.64 -10.37 20.07
N GLY A 71 1.55 -9.95 20.94
CA GLY A 71 2.13 -10.79 22.00
C GLY A 71 1.16 -11.08 23.14
#